data_AF-A0A7S4C618-F1
#
_entry.id   AF-A0A7S4C618-F1
#
_cell.length_a   1.000
_cell.length_b   1.000
_cell.length_c   1.000
_cell.angle_alpha   90.00
_cell.angle_beta   90.00
_cell.angle_gamma   90.00
#
_symmetry.space_group_name_H-M   'P 1'
#
loop_
_entity.id
_entity.type
_entity.pdbx_description
1 polymer ?
#
loop_
_entity_poly.entity_id
_entity_poly.type
_entity_poly.pdbx_seq_one_letter_code
_entity_poly.pdbx_strand_id
1 'polypeptide(L)'
;SSAGGGRTATMQAMRRLAAQVSAQPRLAFVLPAFDSVRRVSSKSDVRQLWNTSGGPEQFAVHQYPLGHVCDLATKWLFTNDSYEFPYQFGCEPYLLLSRRHLPRYSEDFVGYGKDR
;
A
#
# COMPACT_ATOMS: atom_id res chain seq x y z
N SER A 1 10.80 28.71 -12.84
CA SER A 1 9.35 28.57 -12.55
C SER A 1 8.72 27.27 -13.07
N SER A 2 9.40 26.12 -13.03
CA SER A 2 8.94 24.83 -13.62
C SER A 2 8.26 23.86 -12.64
N ALA A 3 8.23 24.15 -11.33
CA ALA A 3 7.70 23.22 -10.32
C ALA A 3 6.15 23.10 -10.29
N GLY A 4 5.42 24.07 -10.87
CA GLY A 4 3.95 24.11 -10.82
C GLY A 4 3.24 23.16 -11.81
N GLY A 5 3.85 22.89 -12.97
CA GLY A 5 3.26 22.05 -14.01
C GLY A 5 3.20 20.56 -13.63
N GLY A 6 4.30 20.04 -13.06
CA GLY A 6 4.41 18.62 -12.68
C GLY A 6 3.47 18.21 -11.54
N ARG A 7 3.28 19.10 -10.55
CA ARG A 7 2.32 18.86 -9.45
C ARG A 7 0.89 18.78 -9.95
N THR A 8 0.51 19.64 -10.88
CA THR A 8 -0.85 19.69 -11.44
C THR A 8 -1.16 18.43 -12.26
N ALA A 9 -0.22 17.97 -13.09
CA ALA A 9 -0.37 16.74 -13.86
C ALA A 9 -0.48 15.50 -12.96
N THR A 10 0.34 15.42 -11.91
CA THR A 10 0.29 14.32 -10.91
C THR A 10 -1.07 14.28 -10.21
N MET A 11 -1.57 15.43 -9.77
CA MET A 11 -2.88 15.52 -9.12
C MET A 11 -4.03 15.12 -10.05
N GLN A 12 -3.97 15.49 -11.34
CA GLN A 12 -4.96 15.05 -12.32
C GLN A 12 -4.91 13.53 -12.54
N ALA A 13 -3.72 12.93 -12.63
CA ALA A 13 -3.56 11.49 -12.75
C ALA A 13 -4.14 10.77 -11.53
N MET A 14 -3.83 11.24 -10.32
CA MET A 14 -4.38 10.68 -9.08
C MET A 14 -5.90 10.78 -9.02
N ARG A 15 -6.50 11.90 -9.46
CA ARG A 15 -7.96 12.05 -9.53
C ARG A 15 -8.60 11.03 -10.49
N ARG A 16 -7.98 10.77 -11.64
CA ARG A 16 -8.47 9.77 -12.60
C ARG A 16 -8.42 8.36 -12.01
N LEU A 17 -7.29 8.00 -11.39
CA LEU A 17 -7.15 6.69 -10.75
C LEU A 17 -8.11 6.52 -9.56
N ALA A 18 -8.30 7.57 -8.75
CA ALA A 18 -9.28 7.56 -7.66
C ALA A 18 -10.72 7.38 -8.17
N ALA A 19 -11.07 8.00 -9.30
CA ALA A 19 -12.37 7.79 -9.94
C ALA A 19 -12.55 6.33 -10.40
N GLN A 20 -11.51 5.71 -10.96
CA GLN A 20 -11.53 4.29 -11.35
C GLN A 20 -11.72 3.36 -10.14
N VAL A 21 -10.94 3.55 -9.07
CA VAL A 21 -11.08 2.81 -7.81
C VAL A 21 -12.47 3.02 -7.19
N SER A 22 -13.03 4.23 -7.31
CA SER A 22 -14.39 4.49 -6.84
C SER A 22 -15.46 3.81 -7.68
N ALA A 23 -15.25 3.65 -8.99
CA ALA A 23 -16.21 2.99 -9.87
C ALA A 23 -16.19 1.45 -9.75
N GLN A 24 -15.06 0.85 -9.38
CA GLN A 24 -14.86 -0.59 -9.41
C GLN A 24 -14.75 -1.21 -8.01
N PRO A 25 -15.68 -2.09 -7.59
CA PRO A 25 -15.71 -2.66 -6.23
C PRO A 25 -14.55 -3.59 -5.91
N ARG A 26 -13.83 -4.09 -6.92
CA ARG A 26 -12.71 -5.04 -6.77
C ARG A 26 -11.35 -4.41 -7.07
N LEU A 27 -11.29 -3.09 -7.20
CA LEU A 27 -10.04 -2.36 -7.44
C LEU A 27 -9.66 -1.58 -6.19
N ALA A 28 -8.39 -1.65 -5.82
CA ALA A 28 -7.82 -0.92 -4.69
C ALA A 28 -6.39 -0.49 -5.02
N PHE A 29 -5.90 0.56 -4.37
CA PHE A 29 -4.46 0.81 -4.31
C PHE A 29 -3.85 0.02 -3.16
N VAL A 30 -2.72 -0.61 -3.42
CA VAL A 30 -1.87 -1.23 -2.39
C VAL A 30 -0.87 -0.19 -1.91
N LEU A 31 -0.75 0.00 -0.60
CA LEU A 31 0.24 0.88 0.02
C LEU A 31 1.08 0.08 1.00
N PRO A 32 2.08 -0.68 0.53
CA PRO A 32 2.94 -1.41 1.44
C PRO A 32 3.64 -0.42 2.38
N ALA A 33 3.64 -0.73 3.66
CA ALA A 33 4.41 -0.02 4.66
C ALA A 33 5.78 -0.69 4.80
N PHE A 34 6.82 0.12 5.04
CA PHE A 34 8.18 -0.36 5.21
C PHE A 34 8.80 0.22 6.48
N ASP A 35 9.51 -0.62 7.22
CA ASP A 35 10.45 -0.20 8.26
C ASP A 35 11.79 0.12 7.60
N SER A 36 12.38 1.26 7.94
CA SER A 36 13.67 1.67 7.38
C SER A 36 14.43 2.55 8.36
N VAL A 37 15.72 2.24 8.56
CA VAL A 37 16.66 3.09 9.32
C VAL A 37 17.06 4.35 8.55
N ARG A 38 16.85 4.34 7.22
CA ARG A 38 17.12 5.47 6.32
C ARG A 38 15.82 6.13 5.92
N ARG A 39 15.81 7.46 5.84
CA ARG A 39 14.66 8.19 5.29
C ARG A 39 14.50 7.85 3.81
N VAL A 40 13.33 7.33 3.45
CA VAL A 40 12.87 7.13 2.07
C VAL A 40 11.69 8.05 1.79
N SER A 41 11.59 8.56 0.58
CA SER A 41 10.54 9.52 0.19
C SER A 41 9.78 9.09 -1.07
N SER A 42 10.27 8.07 -1.76
CA SER A 42 9.70 7.58 -3.00
C SER A 42 9.85 6.07 -3.13
N LYS A 43 9.00 5.47 -3.98
CA LYS A 43 9.13 4.07 -4.37
C LYS A 43 10.50 3.76 -5.00
N SER A 44 11.08 4.70 -5.75
CA SER A 44 12.43 4.56 -6.30
C SER A 44 13.50 4.49 -5.21
N ASP A 45 13.37 5.27 -4.13
CA ASP A 45 14.31 5.23 -3.00
C ASP A 45 14.26 3.85 -2.34
N VAL A 46 13.05 3.35 -2.08
CA VAL A 46 12.85 2.00 -1.50
C VAL A 46 13.51 0.95 -2.40
N ARG A 47 13.29 1.04 -3.71
CA ARG A 47 13.83 0.09 -4.69
C ARG A 47 15.34 0.10 -4.74
N GLN A 48 15.96 1.28 -4.66
CA GLN A 48 17.42 1.42 -4.67
C GLN A 48 18.07 0.81 -3.43
N LEU A 49 17.36 0.84 -2.29
CA LEU A 49 17.89 0.39 -1.00
C LEU A 49 17.51 -1.05 -0.63
N TRP A 50 16.54 -1.65 -1.32
CA TRP A 50 15.95 -2.95 -0.99
C TRP A 50 16.94 -4.06 -0.67
N ASN A 51 18.00 -4.22 -1.48
CA ASN A 51 19.00 -5.27 -1.31
C ASN A 51 20.28 -4.79 -0.60
N THR A 52 20.26 -3.61 -0.01
CA THR A 52 21.42 -3.08 0.72
C THR A 52 21.39 -3.54 2.17
N SER A 53 22.56 -3.70 2.79
CA SER A 53 22.65 -3.96 4.24
C SER A 53 21.99 -2.79 5.00
N GLY A 54 21.01 -3.09 5.85
CA GLY A 54 20.19 -2.07 6.51
C GLY A 54 19.20 -1.35 5.58
N GLY A 55 18.83 -1.97 4.46
CA GLY A 55 17.77 -1.52 3.58
C GLY A 55 16.37 -1.61 4.21
N PRO A 56 15.35 -1.03 3.56
CA PRO A 56 13.97 -1.13 4.02
C PRO A 56 13.48 -2.57 4.01
N GLU A 57 12.72 -2.94 5.03
CA GLU A 57 11.96 -4.20 5.11
C GLU A 57 10.48 -3.92 5.24
N GLN A 58 9.62 -4.92 5.01
CA GLN A 58 8.19 -4.75 5.20
C GLN A 58 7.90 -4.44 6.68
N PHE A 59 6.99 -3.49 6.92
CA PHE A 59 6.66 -3.03 8.27
C PHE A 59 6.24 -4.20 9.16
N ALA A 60 6.84 -4.32 10.35
CA ALA A 60 6.52 -5.34 11.35
C ALA A 60 6.62 -6.81 10.87
N VAL A 61 7.41 -7.09 9.83
CA VAL A 61 7.50 -8.42 9.20
C VAL A 61 7.95 -9.52 10.16
N HIS A 62 8.76 -9.17 11.17
CA HIS A 62 9.27 -10.12 12.16
C HIS A 62 8.28 -10.38 13.31
N GLN A 63 7.34 -9.46 13.55
CA GLN A 63 6.36 -9.53 14.62
C GLN A 63 5.13 -10.35 14.20
N TYR A 64 4.72 -10.26 12.93
CA TYR A 64 3.60 -11.03 12.41
C TYR A 64 3.82 -11.51 10.96
N PRO A 65 4.73 -12.49 10.73
CA PRO A 65 5.08 -12.94 9.38
C PRO A 65 3.89 -13.40 8.54
N LEU A 66 2.87 -13.99 9.16
CA LEU A 66 1.65 -14.44 8.48
C LEU A 66 0.85 -13.26 7.87
N GLY A 67 0.92 -12.09 8.50
CA GLY A 67 0.31 -10.85 8.02
C GLY A 67 0.85 -10.37 6.68
N HIS A 68 2.04 -10.83 6.29
CA HIS A 68 2.79 -10.32 5.13
C HIS A 68 2.83 -11.27 3.94
N VAL A 69 2.25 -12.47 4.04
CA VAL A 69 2.34 -13.50 2.99
C VAL A 69 1.74 -13.02 1.66
N CYS A 70 0.77 -12.10 1.71
CA CYS A 70 0.12 -11.54 0.54
C CYS A 70 0.58 -10.12 0.19
N ASP A 71 1.47 -9.48 0.94
CA ASP A 71 1.87 -8.09 0.69
C ASP A 71 2.48 -7.88 -0.71
N LEU A 72 3.00 -8.95 -1.31
CA LEU A 72 3.59 -8.95 -2.65
C LEU A 72 4.57 -7.77 -2.83
N ALA A 73 5.31 -7.41 -1.78
CA ALA A 73 6.08 -6.17 -1.70
C ALA A 73 7.09 -6.04 -2.83
N THR A 74 7.78 -7.13 -3.17
CA THR A 74 8.67 -7.19 -4.35
C THR A 74 7.91 -6.91 -5.64
N LYS A 75 6.75 -7.54 -5.85
CA LYS A 75 5.93 -7.30 -7.04
C LYS A 75 5.52 -5.83 -7.13
N TRP A 76 5.00 -5.27 -6.03
CA TRP A 76 4.68 -3.84 -5.95
C TRP A 76 5.89 -2.98 -6.29
N LEU A 77 7.07 -3.27 -5.73
CA LEU A 77 8.28 -2.45 -5.87
C LEU A 77 8.77 -2.35 -7.31
N PHE A 78 8.59 -3.41 -8.11
CA PHE A 78 9.12 -3.51 -9.46
C PHE A 78 8.08 -3.34 -10.58
N THR A 79 6.77 -3.37 -10.29
CA THR A 79 5.71 -3.16 -11.29
C THR A 79 5.15 -1.73 -11.27
N ASN A 80 4.72 -1.23 -12.42
CA ASN A 80 3.85 -0.05 -12.52
C ASN A 80 2.43 -0.41 -12.98
N ASP A 81 2.19 -1.69 -13.26
CA ASP A 81 0.93 -2.20 -13.78
C ASP A 81 0.02 -2.64 -12.62
N SER A 82 -1.28 -2.66 -12.87
CA SER A 82 -2.23 -3.32 -11.98
C SER A 82 -1.97 -4.82 -11.96
N TYR A 83 -2.14 -5.45 -10.81
CA TYR A 83 -1.98 -6.89 -10.66
C TYR A 83 -3.07 -7.50 -9.79
N GLU A 84 -3.36 -8.78 -10.04
CA GLU A 84 -4.25 -9.56 -9.18
C GLU A 84 -3.64 -9.79 -7.82
N PHE A 85 -4.49 -9.67 -6.81
CA PHE A 85 -4.15 -9.85 -5.40
C PHE A 85 -5.03 -10.98 -4.83
N PRO A 86 -4.48 -12.19 -4.64
CA PRO A 86 -5.27 -13.29 -4.09
C PRO A 86 -5.53 -13.05 -2.60
N TYR A 87 -6.78 -13.25 -2.18
CA TYR A 87 -7.09 -13.30 -0.76
C TYR A 87 -6.32 -14.45 -0.12
N GLN A 88 -5.68 -14.18 1.02
CA GLN A 88 -5.05 -15.18 1.86
C GLN A 88 -5.45 -14.94 3.31
N PHE A 89 -5.87 -16.00 3.98
CA PHE A 89 -6.28 -15.91 5.37
C PHE A 89 -5.11 -15.46 6.26
N GLY A 90 -5.38 -14.53 7.18
CA GLY A 90 -4.39 -13.99 8.11
C GLY A 90 -3.50 -12.88 7.54
N CYS A 91 -3.57 -12.62 6.23
CA CYS A 91 -2.82 -11.54 5.61
C CYS A 91 -3.55 -10.19 5.69
N GLU A 92 -2.81 -9.13 6.01
CA GLU A 92 -3.35 -7.81 6.34
C GLU A 92 -2.69 -6.69 5.51
N PRO A 93 -3.00 -6.58 4.22
CA PRO A 93 -2.44 -5.53 3.38
C PRO A 93 -3.07 -4.18 3.69
N TYR A 94 -2.26 -3.12 3.62
CA TYR A 94 -2.75 -1.75 3.64
C TYR A 94 -3.32 -1.37 2.28
N LEU A 95 -4.63 -1.17 2.21
CA LEU A 95 -5.37 -0.86 0.99
C LEU A 95 -6.05 0.51 1.08
N LEU A 96 -6.03 1.27 -0.01
CA LEU A 96 -6.96 2.38 -0.24
C LEU A 96 -8.01 1.96 -1.26
N LEU A 97 -9.26 1.95 -0.83
CA LEU A 97 -10.42 1.63 -1.66
C LEU A 97 -11.61 2.52 -1.32
N SER A 98 -12.62 2.52 -2.17
CA SER A 98 -13.79 3.38 -1.99
C SER A 98 -14.71 2.86 -0.89
N ARG A 99 -15.02 3.73 0.08
CA ARG A 99 -15.88 3.44 1.24
C ARG A 99 -17.26 2.90 0.84
N ARG A 100 -17.76 3.28 -0.35
CA ARG A 100 -19.05 2.83 -0.88
C ARG A 100 -19.13 1.31 -1.13
N HIS A 101 -17.98 0.67 -1.35
CA HIS A 101 -17.88 -0.76 -1.64
C HIS A 101 -17.52 -1.58 -0.40
N LEU A 102 -17.16 -0.90 0.69
CA LEU A 102 -16.85 -1.55 1.95
C LEU A 102 -18.13 -1.79 2.75
N PRO A 103 -18.24 -2.92 3.47
CA PRO A 103 -19.27 -3.05 4.49
C PRO A 103 -19.15 -1.89 5.48
N ARG A 104 -20.27 -1.54 6.12
CA ARG A 104 -20.19 -0.61 7.24
C ARG A 104 -19.31 -1.26 8.30
N TYR A 105 -18.24 -0.56 8.69
CA TYR A 105 -17.46 -0.92 9.86
C TYR A 105 -18.44 -1.12 11.03
N SER A 106 -18.44 -2.31 11.63
CA SER A 106 -19.12 -2.55 12.89
C SER A 106 -18.08 -2.57 13.98
N GLU A 107 -18.32 -1.82 15.05
CA GLU A 107 -17.48 -1.82 16.25
C GLU A 107 -17.55 -3.16 17.01
N ASP A 108 -18.54 -4.01 16.70
CA ASP A 108 -18.57 -5.41 17.15
C ASP A 108 -17.35 -6.20 16.63
N PHE A 109 -16.72 -5.71 15.56
CA PHE A 109 -15.42 -6.19 15.13
C PHE A 109 -14.36 -5.67 16.10
N VAL A 110 -14.15 -6.41 17.18
CA VAL A 110 -13.03 -6.16 18.10
C VAL A 110 -11.76 -6.42 17.30
N GLY A 111 -11.01 -5.35 16.99
CA GLY A 111 -9.62 -5.49 16.52
C GLY A 111 -8.81 -6.30 17.53
N TYR A 112 -7.57 -6.69 17.21
CA TYR A 112 -6.72 -7.54 18.09
C TYR A 112 -6.30 -6.91 19.44
N GLY A 113 -7.16 -6.15 20.12
CA GLY A 113 -6.92 -5.56 21.45
C GLY A 113 -5.75 -4.58 21.49
N LYS A 114 -5.29 -4.09 20.34
CA LYS A 114 -4.15 -3.16 20.22
C LYS A 114 -4.54 -1.69 20.40
N ASP A 115 -5.80 -1.40 20.67
CA ASP A 115 -6.35 -0.08 20.99
C ASP A 115 -6.57 0.13 22.51
N ARG A 116 -6.00 -0.74 23.35
CA ARG A 116 -6.05 -0.64 24.81
C ARG A 116 -4.71 -0.22 25.41
#